data_AF-A0A927QUB8-F1
#
_entry.id   AF-A0A927QUB8-F1
#
_cell.length_a   1.000
_cell.length_b   1.000
_cell.length_c   1.000
_cell.angle_alpha   90.00
_cell.angle_beta   90.00
_cell.angle_gamma   90.00
#
_symmetry.space_group_name_H-M   'P 1'
#
loop_
_entity.id
_entity.type
_entity.pdbx_description
1 polymer ?
#
loop_
_entity_poly.entity_id
_entity_poly.type
_entity_poly.pdbx_seq_one_letter_code
_entity_poly.pdbx_strand_id
1 'polypeptide(L)'
;MDDFLNRITAQRKVINIVNKEKKHDFPLVGLSSKSLERWKLENSISDNSELVESLYLISSNLFFLANKSQEQITEEYKLLSNSVSNLINNLNVNIKNWL
;
A
#
# COMPACT_ATOMS: atom_id res chain seq x y z
N MET A 1 4.07 15.87 -13.30
CA MET A 1 4.06 14.67 -12.44
C MET A 1 4.86 13.61 -13.15
N ASP A 2 5.59 12.78 -12.43
CA ASP A 2 6.30 11.66 -13.02
C ASP A 2 5.26 10.62 -13.45
N ASP A 3 5.08 10.43 -14.76
CA ASP A 3 4.06 9.52 -15.32
C ASP A 3 4.35 8.05 -14.95
N PHE A 4 5.54 7.78 -14.42
CA PHE A 4 5.99 6.48 -13.98
C PHE A 4 5.99 6.36 -12.45
N LEU A 5 5.07 5.55 -11.91
CA LEU A 5 5.13 5.19 -10.50
C LEU A 5 6.14 4.06 -10.30
N ASN A 6 7.28 4.38 -9.70
CA ASN A 6 8.20 3.34 -9.26
C ASN A 6 7.58 2.50 -8.13
N ARG A 7 7.20 1.27 -8.46
CA ARG A 7 6.58 0.32 -7.53
C ARG A 7 7.37 0.11 -6.24
N ILE A 8 8.69 -0.05 -6.33
CA ILE A 8 9.54 -0.31 -5.15
C ILE A 8 9.52 0.92 -4.22
N THR A 9 9.63 2.12 -4.79
CA THR A 9 9.54 3.37 -4.03
C THR A 9 8.18 3.51 -3.37
N ALA A 10 7.09 3.25 -4.10
CA ALA A 10 5.73 3.31 -3.57
C ALA A 10 5.50 2.28 -2.44
N GLN A 11 5.92 1.04 -2.62
CA GLN A 11 5.84 0.00 -1.59
C GLN A 11 6.62 0.40 -0.33
N ARG A 12 7.85 0.91 -0.47
CA ARG A 12 8.65 1.39 0.66
C ARG A 12 7.97 2.56 1.38
N LYS A 13 7.36 3.48 0.63
CA LYS A 13 6.61 4.62 1.19
C LYS A 13 5.45 4.14 2.07
N VAL A 14 4.65 3.19 1.58
CA VAL A 14 3.52 2.61 2.33
C VAL A 14 3.99 1.95 3.62
N ILE A 15 5.00 1.08 3.54
CA ILE A 15 5.57 0.40 4.72
C ILE A 15 6.07 1.41 5.75
N ASN A 16 6.76 2.46 5.29
CA ASN A 16 7.27 3.51 6.17
C ASN A 16 6.15 4.34 6.81
N ILE A 17 5.04 4.61 6.12
CA ILE A 17 3.88 5.30 6.70
C ILE A 17 3.34 4.48 7.88
N VAL A 18 3.12 3.17 7.67
CA VAL A 18 2.58 2.29 8.72
C VAL A 18 3.52 2.17 9.92
N ASN A 19 4.78 1.85 9.67
CA ASN A 19 5.74 1.58 10.75
C ASN A 19 6.14 2.83 11.54
N LYS A 20 5.93 4.05 10.99
CA LYS A 20 6.24 5.31 11.69
C LYS A 20 5.35 5.58 12.89
N GLU A 21 4.13 5.06 12.90
CA GLU A 21 3.16 5.35 13.96
C GLU A 21 3.45 4.61 15.28
N LYS A 22 4.38 3.63 15.27
CA LYS A 22 4.85 2.88 16.46
C LYS A 22 3.74 2.29 17.35
N LYS A 23 2.53 2.10 16.81
CA LYS A 23 1.38 1.50 17.51
C LYS A 23 1.37 -0.04 17.48
N HIS A 24 2.24 -0.63 16.67
CA HIS A 24 2.29 -2.06 16.42
C HIS A 24 3.67 -2.62 16.76
N ASP A 25 3.70 -3.69 17.56
CA ASP A 25 4.94 -4.34 18.00
C ASP A 25 5.59 -5.11 16.86
N PHE A 26 4.79 -5.75 16.00
CA PHE A 26 5.29 -6.45 14.83
C PHE A 26 5.28 -5.52 13.61
N PRO A 27 6.44 -5.19 13.00
CA PRO A 27 6.50 -4.25 11.90
C PRO A 27 5.93 -4.83 10.61
N LEU A 28 5.34 -3.98 9.78
CA LEU A 28 4.96 -4.34 8.42
C LEU A 28 6.23 -4.51 7.59
N VAL A 29 6.49 -5.73 7.09
CA VAL A 29 7.73 -6.07 6.35
C VAL A 29 7.56 -6.14 4.83
N GLY A 30 6.32 -6.09 4.33
CA GLY A 30 6.01 -6.22 2.92
C GLY A 30 4.51 -6.08 2.65
N LEU A 31 4.14 -5.90 1.39
CA LEU A 31 2.73 -5.77 0.97
C LEU A 31 2.16 -7.03 0.34
N SER A 32 2.91 -8.13 0.24
CA SER A 32 2.34 -9.39 -0.27
C SER A 32 1.20 -9.85 0.64
N SER A 33 0.23 -10.60 0.11
CA SER A 33 -0.90 -11.10 0.91
C SER A 33 -0.45 -11.83 2.17
N LYS A 34 0.60 -12.66 2.06
CA LYS A 34 1.21 -13.38 3.19
C LYS A 34 1.87 -12.44 4.21
N SER A 35 2.49 -11.34 3.74
CA SER A 35 3.08 -10.33 4.62
C SER A 35 2.01 -9.56 5.39
N LEU A 36 0.93 -9.17 4.72
CA LEU A 36 -0.21 -8.47 5.32
C LEU A 36 -0.96 -9.35 6.32
N GLU A 37 -1.22 -10.61 5.94
CA GLU A 37 -1.87 -11.60 6.81
C GLU A 37 -1.06 -11.83 8.09
N ARG A 38 0.26 -12.06 7.96
CA ARG A 38 1.13 -12.21 9.12
C ARG A 38 1.13 -10.97 9.98
N TRP A 39 1.28 -9.78 9.39
CA TRP A 39 1.31 -8.52 10.13
C TRP A 39 0.01 -8.27 10.90
N LYS A 40 -1.13 -8.55 10.28
CA LYS A 40 -2.45 -8.49 10.91
C LYS A 40 -2.56 -9.48 12.09
N LEU A 41 -2.13 -10.72 11.90
CA LEU A 41 -2.18 -11.77 12.92
C LEU A 41 -1.30 -11.44 14.13
N GLU A 42 -0.04 -11.06 13.90
CA GLU A 42 0.92 -10.76 14.98
C GLU A 42 0.53 -9.51 15.79
N ASN A 43 -0.18 -8.56 15.17
CA ASN A 43 -0.68 -7.36 15.83
C ASN A 43 -2.16 -7.44 16.26
N SER A 44 -2.80 -8.61 16.14
CA SER A 44 -4.22 -8.81 16.49
C SER A 44 -5.19 -7.78 15.87
N ILE A 45 -4.95 -7.39 14.61
CA ILE A 45 -5.75 -6.38 13.93
C ILE A 45 -7.06 -7.01 13.42
N SER A 46 -8.17 -6.32 13.65
CA SER A 46 -9.52 -6.74 13.24
C SER A 46 -9.65 -6.96 11.73
N ASP A 47 -10.51 -7.89 11.33
CA ASP A 47 -10.88 -8.16 9.94
C ASP A 47 -11.53 -6.96 9.25
N ASN A 48 -12.26 -6.13 10.01
CA ASN A 48 -12.95 -4.92 9.52
C ASN A 48 -12.07 -3.67 9.62
N SER A 49 -10.74 -3.82 9.64
CA SER A 49 -9.81 -2.70 9.76
C SER A 49 -9.69 -1.95 8.44
N GLU A 50 -10.12 -0.69 8.43
CA GLU A 50 -9.96 0.22 7.27
C GLU A 50 -8.50 0.35 6.82
N LEU A 51 -7.56 0.26 7.78
CA LEU A 51 -6.12 0.23 7.48
C LEU A 51 -5.76 -1.02 6.70
N VAL A 52 -6.18 -2.21 7.14
CA VAL A 52 -5.89 -3.48 6.46
C VAL A 52 -6.52 -3.50 5.07
N GLU A 53 -7.78 -3.09 4.93
CA GLU A 53 -8.46 -2.99 3.63
C GLU A 53 -7.71 -2.06 2.68
N SER A 54 -7.30 -0.89 3.16
CA SER A 54 -6.50 0.08 2.38
C SER A 54 -5.16 -0.50 1.94
N LEU A 55 -4.48 -1.25 2.82
CA LEU A 55 -3.20 -1.90 2.50
C LEU A 55 -3.35 -2.99 1.43
N TYR A 56 -4.41 -3.80 1.50
CA TYR A 56 -4.70 -4.80 0.45
C TYR A 56 -5.01 -4.14 -0.89
N LEU A 57 -5.80 -3.06 -0.89
CA LEU A 57 -6.13 -2.34 -2.12
C LEU A 57 -4.89 -1.72 -2.78
N ILE A 58 -4.03 -1.07 -1.98
CA ILE A 58 -2.75 -0.53 -2.47
C ILE A 58 -1.86 -1.65 -3.01
N SER A 59 -1.77 -2.78 -2.29
CA SER A 59 -0.96 -3.92 -2.71
C SER A 59 -1.39 -4.48 -4.07
N SER A 60 -2.70 -4.71 -4.23
CA SER A 60 -3.28 -5.23 -5.48
C SER A 60 -2.97 -4.31 -6.66
N ASN A 61 -3.20 -3.01 -6.50
CA ASN A 61 -2.94 -2.04 -7.56
C ASN A 61 -1.44 -1.90 -7.89
N LEU A 62 -0.56 -1.93 -6.87
CA LEU A 62 0.90 -1.93 -7.10
C LEU A 62 1.38 -3.21 -7.80
N PHE A 63 0.77 -4.36 -7.52
CA PHE A 63 1.07 -5.60 -8.23
C PHE A 63 0.64 -5.52 -9.70
N PHE A 64 -0.55 -5.01 -9.97
CA PHE A 64 -1.03 -4.81 -11.33
C PHE A 64 -0.17 -3.80 -12.11
N LEU A 65 0.21 -2.68 -11.49
CA LEU A 65 1.14 -1.70 -12.09
C LEU A 65 2.50 -2.33 -12.42
N ALA A 66 3.02 -3.24 -11.58
CA ALA A 66 4.25 -3.97 -11.86
C ALA A 66 4.16 -4.71 -13.19
N ASN A 67 3.07 -5.46 -13.38
CA ASN A 67 2.83 -6.26 -14.57
C ASN A 67 2.67 -5.36 -15.81
N LYS A 68 1.91 -4.26 -15.69
CA LYS A 68 1.68 -3.31 -16.79
C LYS A 68 2.89 -2.45 -17.15
N SER A 69 3.76 -2.14 -16.20
CA SER A 69 4.99 -1.36 -16.47
C SER A 69 6.03 -2.11 -17.30
N GLN A 70 5.90 -3.43 -17.43
CA GLN A 70 6.70 -4.26 -18.34
C GLN A 70 6.18 -4.22 -19.79
N GLU A 71 4.98 -3.63 -19.99
CA GLU A 71 4.37 -3.32 -21.29
C GLU A 71 4.59 -1.82 -21.62
N GLN A 72 3.98 -1.32 -22.70
CA GLN A 72 3.97 0.10 -23.01
C GLN A 72 3.14 0.89 -21.97
N ILE A 73 3.61 2.07 -21.56
CA ILE A 73 2.84 2.98 -20.69
C ILE A 73 1.59 3.45 -21.44
N THR A 74 0.42 3.04 -20.97
CA THR A 74 -0.90 3.41 -21.52
C THR A 74 -1.60 4.46 -20.64
N GLU A 75 -2.69 5.04 -21.14
CA GLU A 75 -3.55 5.90 -20.32
C GLU A 75 -4.16 5.14 -19.13
N GLU A 76 -4.50 3.85 -19.29
CA GLU A 76 -4.95 2.99 -18.20
C GLU A 76 -3.88 2.89 -17.09
N TYR A 77 -2.61 2.72 -17.47
CA TYR A 77 -1.51 2.73 -16.51
C TYR A 77 -1.43 4.06 -15.75
N LYS A 78 -1.54 5.21 -16.45
CA LYS A 78 -1.48 6.53 -15.82
C LYS A 78 -2.64 6.75 -14.85
N LEU A 79 -3.86 6.36 -15.23
CA LEU A 79 -5.03 6.44 -14.35
C LEU A 79 -4.84 5.59 -13.09
N LEU A 80 -4.32 4.37 -13.24
CA LEU A 80 -4.05 3.50 -12.10
C LEU A 80 -2.90 4.04 -11.23
N SER A 81 -1.85 4.57 -11.84
CA SER A 81 -0.72 5.22 -11.15
C SER A 81 -1.20 6.40 -10.28
N ASN A 82 -2.08 7.24 -10.82
CA ASN A 82 -2.72 8.32 -10.09
C ASN A 82 -3.63 7.80 -8.97
N SER A 83 -4.42 6.75 -9.22
CA SER A 83 -5.26 6.11 -8.22
C SER A 83 -4.44 5.58 -7.04
N VAL A 84 -3.33 4.88 -7.30
CA VAL A 84 -2.41 4.40 -6.25
C VAL A 84 -1.80 5.56 -5.48
N SER A 85 -1.39 6.62 -6.16
CA SER A 85 -0.85 7.81 -5.48
C SER A 85 -1.87 8.44 -4.53
N ASN A 86 -3.14 8.50 -4.95
CA ASN A 86 -4.24 8.97 -4.11
C ASN A 86 -4.52 8.03 -2.92
N LEU A 87 -4.49 6.72 -3.12
CA LEU A 87 -4.63 5.74 -2.04
C LEU A 87 -3.51 5.86 -1.00
N ILE A 88 -2.26 6.03 -1.43
CA ILE A 88 -1.13 6.23 -0.52
C ILE A 88 -1.27 7.55 0.26
N ASN A 89 -1.77 8.61 -0.40
CA ASN A 89 -2.05 9.87 0.29
C ASN A 89 -3.20 9.72 1.29
N ASN A 90 -4.28 9.02 0.93
CA ASN A 90 -5.39 8.71 1.83
C ASN A 90 -4.90 7.94 3.07
N LEU A 91 -4.11 6.88 2.87
CA LEU A 91 -3.46 6.14 3.95
C LEU A 91 -2.68 7.09 4.87
N ASN A 92 -1.83 7.95 4.32
CA ASN A 92 -1.01 8.87 5.12
C ASN A 92 -1.84 9.88 5.93
N VAL A 93 -2.98 10.32 5.40
CA VAL A 93 -3.86 11.28 6.09
C VAL A 93 -4.68 10.59 7.19
N ASN A 94 -5.15 9.37 6.95
CA ASN A 94 -6.10 8.69 7.83
C ASN A 94 -5.47 7.69 8.80
N ILE A 95 -4.20 7.32 8.61
CA ILE A 95 -3.58 6.26 9.43
C ILE A 95 -3.72 6.47 10.94
N LYS A 96 -3.64 7.72 11.42
CA LYS A 96 -3.78 8.03 12.85
C LYS A 96 -5.19 7.79 13.39
N ASN A 97 -6.20 7.80 12.54
CA ASN A 97 -7.59 7.54 12.89
C ASN A 97 -7.91 6.03 12.88
N TRP A 98 -7.11 5.23 12.15
CA TRP A 98 -7.30 3.78 12.00
C TRP A 98 -6.51 2.93 13.00
N LEU A 99 -5.52 3.54 13.66
CA LEU A 99 -4.67 2.96 14.69
C LEU A 99 -5.15 3.36 16.08
#